data_AF-A0A9E0Q235-F1
#
_entry.id   AF-A0A9E0Q235-F1
#
_cell.length_a   1.000
_cell.length_b   1.000
_cell.length_c   1.000
_cell.angle_alpha   90.00
_cell.angle_beta   90.00
_cell.angle_gamma   90.00
#
_symmetry.space_group_name_H-M   'P 1'
#
loop_
_entity.id
_entity.type
_entity.pdbx_description
1 polymer ?
#
loop_
_entity_poly.entity_id
_entity_poly.type
_entity_poly.pdbx_seq_one_letter_code
_entity_poly.pdbx_strand_id
1 'polypeptide(L)'
;MNGSLPPAQPGRPAPTAAATAPAGERRRVARRALWLLVVGTGVLAAGAHYRHYFSPRERAGVPSPELAALLDADSDFEKVVWLASPHQNLGVLDERVGDLDLYLAELARSTEIARPRLPRFGPFALPPAREMAVAWSGSGESLLGVARIEPGIGWVARLAGWLAGNPWLAGGRVESGGKAFEVRWQGSLWIVASGLPAGTALPEPRSPQGGEGEPEAIAHMRLRAGLGPLPAGRYVLARGPDGLEMRSGALPEGAQAAADWTFPGVALWVSSADRGPVGGPGLFLLWEAAEGAIPRVAVLQRGGGRSYKLPGESILELIGAGEPAYRLGWSVRGTQKSARRDALLMVPWFERHLPRPGGRGAWLGRAGRIVPAASARTLGLLVRNLEKLPLIPPAELERLAATARLLAPFHDCAAIAFELWHEPDGVRVKLCSQFSGPEAEREALSPSEDGEIDEGPSIR
;
A
#
# COMPACT_ATOMS: atom_id res chain seq x y z
N MET A 1 -42.04 12.86 100.74
CA MET A 1 -40.64 12.79 100.26
C MET A 1 -40.62 12.03 98.95
N ASN A 2 -39.67 12.37 98.06
CA ASN A 2 -39.55 12.05 96.64
C ASN A 2 -40.35 12.97 95.71
N GLY A 3 -39.65 14.01 95.23
CA GLY A 3 -40.10 14.92 94.19
C GLY A 3 -39.88 14.34 92.80
N SER A 4 -40.86 14.53 91.93
CA SER A 4 -40.82 14.17 90.51
C SER A 4 -40.66 15.46 89.70
N LEU A 5 -39.50 15.62 89.07
CA LEU A 5 -39.21 16.68 88.10
C LEU A 5 -39.91 16.38 86.77
N PRO A 6 -40.48 17.39 86.08
CA PRO A 6 -41.03 17.22 84.74
C PRO A 6 -39.91 17.12 83.68
N PRO A 7 -40.18 16.48 82.53
CA PRO A 7 -39.18 16.23 81.49
C PRO A 7 -38.74 17.52 80.78
N ALA A 8 -37.44 17.59 80.50
CA ALA A 8 -36.81 18.66 79.73
C ALA A 8 -37.37 18.71 78.30
N GLN A 9 -37.89 19.87 77.90
CA GLN A 9 -38.27 20.13 76.51
C GLN A 9 -37.01 20.24 75.63
N PRO A 10 -36.96 19.56 74.48
CA PRO A 10 -35.86 19.70 73.52
C PRO A 10 -35.86 21.13 72.96
N GLY A 11 -34.73 21.82 73.14
CA GLY A 11 -34.50 23.16 72.61
C GLY A 11 -34.73 23.18 71.09
N ARG A 12 -35.61 24.09 70.66
CA ARG A 12 -35.76 24.45 69.24
C ARG A 12 -34.38 24.83 68.68
N PRO A 13 -33.90 24.21 67.60
CA PRO A 13 -32.73 24.71 66.90
C PRO A 13 -33.04 26.13 66.41
N ALA A 14 -32.13 27.06 66.70
CA ALA A 14 -32.17 28.42 66.18
C ALA A 14 -32.28 28.37 64.65
N PRO A 15 -33.11 29.24 64.02
CA PRO A 15 -33.22 29.29 62.57
C PRO A 15 -31.85 29.64 62.00
N THR A 16 -31.22 28.66 61.34
CA THR A 16 -30.03 28.86 60.53
C THR A 16 -30.40 29.86 59.46
N ALA A 17 -29.90 31.09 59.59
CA ALA A 17 -30.04 32.13 58.59
C ALA A 17 -29.47 31.58 57.27
N ALA A 18 -30.36 31.14 56.39
CA ALA A 18 -30.01 30.77 55.04
C ALA A 18 -29.48 32.04 54.38
N ALA A 19 -28.16 32.18 54.35
CA ALA A 19 -27.46 33.26 53.68
C ALA A 19 -27.86 33.22 52.21
N THR A 20 -28.90 33.98 51.85
CA THR A 20 -29.25 34.28 50.48
C THR A 20 -28.11 35.09 49.90
N ALA A 21 -27.21 34.40 49.19
CA ALA A 21 -26.16 35.04 48.40
C ALA A 21 -26.76 36.23 47.63
N PRO A 22 -26.14 37.43 47.72
CA PRO A 22 -26.70 38.65 47.17
C PRO A 22 -27.03 38.46 45.68
N ALA A 23 -28.17 38.96 45.23
CA ALA A 23 -28.71 38.72 43.88
C ALA A 23 -27.70 39.01 42.73
N GLY A 24 -26.68 39.85 42.98
CA GLY A 24 -25.58 40.11 42.06
C GLY A 24 -24.63 38.92 41.84
N GLU A 25 -24.42 38.09 42.85
CA GLU A 25 -23.55 36.92 42.77
C GLU A 25 -24.20 35.80 41.95
N ARG A 26 -25.51 35.58 42.14
CA ARG A 26 -26.31 34.64 41.32
C ARG A 26 -26.29 35.01 39.84
N ARG A 27 -26.35 36.30 39.49
CA ARG A 27 -26.24 36.77 38.10
C ARG A 27 -24.86 36.57 37.48
N ARG A 28 -23.78 36.76 38.25
CA ARG A 28 -22.40 36.50 37.77
C ARG A 28 -22.16 35.01 37.54
N VAL A 29 -22.62 34.16 38.46
CA VAL A 29 -22.53 32.70 38.32
C VAL A 29 -23.35 32.22 37.12
N ALA A 30 -24.58 32.70 36.96
CA ALA A 30 -25.42 32.36 35.80
C ALA A 30 -24.81 32.80 34.47
N ARG A 31 -24.24 34.01 34.38
CA ARG A 31 -23.54 34.48 33.18
C ARG A 31 -22.30 33.65 32.87
N ARG A 32 -21.50 33.28 33.87
CA ARG A 32 -20.33 32.41 33.70
C ARG A 32 -20.75 31.02 33.24
N ALA A 33 -21.78 30.42 33.85
CA ALA A 33 -22.31 29.13 33.47
C ALA A 33 -22.85 29.13 32.03
N LEU A 34 -23.61 30.17 31.65
CA LEU A 34 -24.09 30.33 30.27
C LEU A 34 -22.92 30.49 29.28
N TRP A 35 -21.91 31.29 29.62
CA TRP A 35 -20.74 31.48 28.76
C TRP A 35 -19.94 30.19 28.59
N LEU A 36 -19.71 29.45 29.67
CA LEU A 36 -19.08 28.13 29.64
C LEU A 36 -19.91 27.12 28.83
N LEU A 37 -21.24 27.17 28.92
CA LEU A 37 -22.12 26.29 28.14
C LEU A 37 -22.07 26.64 26.65
N VAL A 38 -22.09 27.93 26.28
CA VAL A 38 -21.95 28.39 24.89
C VAL A 38 -20.59 27.99 24.32
N VAL A 39 -19.50 28.24 25.05
CA VAL A 39 -18.15 27.84 24.63
C VAL A 39 -18.02 26.32 24.56
N GLY A 40 -18.50 25.60 25.57
CA GLY A 40 -18.49 24.13 25.60
C GLY A 40 -19.25 23.52 24.41
N THR A 41 -20.43 24.06 24.10
CA THR A 41 -21.24 23.62 22.95
C THR A 41 -20.53 23.95 21.64
N GLY A 42 -19.91 25.13 21.53
CA GLY A 42 -19.11 25.52 20.37
C GLY A 42 -17.92 24.58 20.14
N VAL A 43 -17.19 24.23 21.20
CA VAL A 43 -16.06 23.28 21.14
C VAL A 43 -16.55 21.88 20.72
N LEU A 44 -17.67 21.40 21.29
CA LEU A 44 -18.24 20.11 20.92
C LEU A 44 -18.73 20.08 19.47
N ALA A 45 -19.42 21.12 19.01
CA ALA A 45 -19.87 21.23 17.63
C ALA A 45 -18.69 21.29 16.64
N ALA A 46 -17.65 22.06 16.97
CA ALA A 46 -16.42 22.10 16.18
C ALA A 46 -15.71 20.74 16.15
N GLY A 47 -15.63 20.05 17.29
CA GLY A 47 -15.06 18.70 17.37
C GLY A 47 -15.85 17.66 16.59
N ALA A 48 -17.19 17.72 16.64
CA ALA A 48 -18.07 16.83 15.89
C ALA A 48 -17.97 17.10 14.37
N HIS A 49 -17.96 18.37 13.97
CA HIS A 49 -17.75 18.78 12.57
C HIS A 49 -16.38 18.29 12.08
N TYR A 50 -15.34 18.50 12.88
CA TYR A 50 -13.99 18.06 12.55
C TYR A 50 -13.93 16.53 12.38
N ARG A 51 -14.46 15.78 13.34
CA ARG A 51 -14.52 14.32 13.25
C ARG A 51 -15.35 13.86 12.05
N HIS A 52 -16.46 14.51 11.75
CA HIS A 52 -17.33 14.11 10.65
C HIS A 52 -16.68 14.32 9.27
N TYR A 53 -15.98 15.44 9.08
CA TYR A 53 -15.39 15.82 7.80
C TYR A 53 -13.95 15.35 7.60
N PHE A 54 -13.19 15.07 8.66
CA PHE A 54 -11.77 14.72 8.58
C PHE A 54 -11.45 13.33 9.14
N SER A 55 -12.45 12.54 9.57
CA SER A 55 -12.21 11.14 9.94
C SER A 55 -11.68 10.33 8.75
N PRO A 56 -10.79 9.36 9.00
CA PRO A 56 -10.35 8.37 8.01
C PRO A 56 -11.54 7.75 7.26
N ARG A 57 -11.57 7.97 5.95
CA ARG A 57 -12.57 7.41 5.02
C ARG A 57 -11.95 7.30 3.63
N GLU A 58 -12.30 6.24 2.92
CA GLU A 58 -11.91 6.14 1.53
C GLU A 58 -12.74 7.11 0.68
N ARG A 59 -12.07 7.91 -0.16
CA ARG A 59 -12.71 8.81 -1.12
C ARG A 59 -11.97 8.78 -2.44
N ALA A 60 -12.72 8.57 -3.50
CA ALA A 60 -12.25 8.82 -4.84
C ALA A 60 -12.57 10.27 -5.24
N GLY A 61 -11.93 10.75 -6.30
CA GLY A 61 -12.17 12.06 -6.88
C GLY A 61 -11.59 12.15 -8.28
N VAL A 62 -11.75 13.33 -8.89
CA VAL A 62 -11.13 13.67 -10.17
C VAL A 62 -10.11 14.78 -9.91
N PRO A 63 -8.89 14.73 -10.48
CA PRO A 63 -7.90 15.79 -10.32
C PRO A 63 -8.46 17.14 -10.81
N SER A 64 -8.23 18.22 -10.07
CA SER A 64 -8.58 19.54 -10.59
C SER A 64 -7.73 19.89 -11.82
N PRO A 65 -8.15 20.84 -12.67
CA PRO A 65 -7.41 21.19 -13.88
C PRO A 65 -5.94 21.52 -13.64
N GLU A 66 -5.60 22.19 -12.54
CA GLU A 66 -4.22 22.56 -12.18
C GLU A 66 -3.38 21.35 -11.76
N LEU A 67 -3.96 20.35 -11.09
CA LEU A 67 -3.24 19.14 -10.68
C LEU A 67 -3.21 18.10 -11.80
N ALA A 68 -4.26 18.01 -12.61
CA ALA A 68 -4.28 17.29 -13.88
C ALA A 68 -3.17 17.82 -14.81
N ALA A 69 -3.02 19.13 -14.90
CA ALA A 69 -1.93 19.74 -15.66
C ALA A 69 -0.55 19.30 -15.16
N LEU A 70 -0.35 19.11 -13.85
CA LEU A 70 0.90 18.60 -13.30
C LEU A 70 1.13 17.11 -13.64
N LEU A 71 0.08 16.29 -13.64
CA LEU A 71 0.15 14.90 -14.11
C LEU A 71 0.49 14.82 -15.60
N ASP A 72 0.07 15.80 -16.38
CA ASP A 72 0.20 15.83 -17.84
C ASP A 72 1.43 16.59 -18.34
N ALA A 73 1.99 17.45 -17.49
CA ALA A 73 3.03 18.38 -17.86
C ALA A 73 4.26 17.63 -18.38
N ASP A 74 4.86 18.20 -19.43
CA ASP A 74 6.14 17.74 -19.90
C ASP A 74 7.26 18.37 -19.05
N SER A 75 7.67 17.72 -17.95
CA SER A 75 8.06 18.43 -16.74
C SER A 75 9.32 17.99 -15.99
N ASP A 76 10.40 17.41 -16.53
CA ASP A 76 11.58 16.92 -15.75
C ASP A 76 11.32 15.91 -14.59
N PHE A 77 10.12 15.84 -14.01
CA PHE A 77 9.74 14.95 -12.94
C PHE A 77 9.45 13.57 -13.52
N GLU A 78 10.28 12.60 -13.14
CA GLU A 78 10.14 11.23 -13.59
C GLU A 78 8.88 10.57 -13.01
N LYS A 79 8.45 11.00 -11.82
CA LYS A 79 7.38 10.37 -11.05
C LYS A 79 6.44 11.46 -10.54
N VAL A 80 5.15 11.31 -10.82
CA VAL A 80 4.10 12.20 -10.31
C VAL A 80 3.00 11.34 -9.71
N VAL A 81 2.59 11.61 -8.48
CA VAL A 81 1.49 10.94 -7.80
C VAL A 81 0.47 11.98 -7.36
N TRP A 82 -0.77 11.81 -7.78
CA TRP A 82 -1.93 12.53 -7.28
C TRP A 82 -2.76 11.60 -6.38
N LEU A 83 -3.34 12.18 -5.34
CA LEU A 83 -4.16 11.48 -4.35
C LEU A 83 -5.38 12.34 -4.00
N ALA A 84 -6.58 11.77 -4.13
CA ALA A 84 -7.82 12.35 -3.62
C ALA A 84 -7.80 12.36 -2.09
N SER A 85 -8.39 13.39 -1.46
CA SER A 85 -8.63 13.48 0.00
C SER A 85 -7.52 12.84 0.86
N PRO A 86 -6.24 13.26 0.71
CA PRO A 86 -5.07 12.53 1.21
C PRO A 86 -5.14 12.22 2.71
N HIS A 87 -5.63 13.16 3.51
CA HIS A 87 -5.79 12.99 4.96
C HIS A 87 -6.78 11.88 5.35
N GLN A 88 -7.82 11.64 4.55
CA GLN A 88 -8.79 10.57 4.82
C GLN A 88 -8.29 9.23 4.28
N ASN A 89 -7.82 9.20 3.03
CA ASN A 89 -7.34 7.98 2.38
C ASN A 89 -6.10 7.39 3.07
N LEU A 90 -5.14 8.23 3.43
CA LEU A 90 -3.96 7.78 4.17
C LEU A 90 -4.27 7.49 5.64
N GLY A 91 -5.29 8.12 6.21
CA GLY A 91 -5.82 7.75 7.52
C GLY A 91 -6.38 6.32 7.52
N VAL A 92 -7.10 5.92 6.48
CA VAL A 92 -7.60 4.52 6.35
C VAL A 92 -6.44 3.56 6.20
N LEU A 93 -5.41 3.94 5.44
CA LEU A 93 -4.21 3.12 5.29
C LEU A 93 -3.46 2.98 6.63
N ASP A 94 -3.31 4.07 7.38
CA ASP A 94 -2.68 4.09 8.69
C ASP A 94 -3.45 3.22 9.70
N GLU A 95 -4.79 3.29 9.74
CA GLU A 95 -5.61 2.41 10.59
C GLU A 95 -5.41 0.93 10.28
N ARG A 96 -5.15 0.56 9.02
CA ARG A 96 -4.91 -0.83 8.60
C ARG A 96 -3.49 -1.30 8.86
N VAL A 97 -2.51 -0.41 8.68
CA VAL A 97 -1.09 -0.73 8.77
C VAL A 97 -0.56 -0.57 10.21
N GLY A 98 -1.19 0.27 11.02
CA GLY A 98 -0.82 0.59 12.40
C GLY A 98 0.31 1.62 12.52
N ASP A 99 1.37 1.48 11.71
CA ASP A 99 2.46 2.45 11.62
C ASP A 99 2.79 2.72 10.14
N LEU A 100 2.07 3.68 9.55
CA LEU A 100 2.24 4.05 8.16
C LEU A 100 3.66 4.55 7.86
N ASP A 101 4.29 5.27 8.80
CA ASP A 101 5.61 5.84 8.60
C ASP A 101 6.68 4.74 8.51
N LEU A 102 6.65 3.76 9.39
CA LEU A 102 7.55 2.61 9.35
C LEU A 102 7.30 1.78 8.08
N TYR A 103 6.04 1.56 7.72
CA TYR A 103 5.68 0.79 6.53
C TYR A 103 6.17 1.46 5.24
N LEU A 104 5.97 2.77 5.10
CA LEU A 104 6.47 3.52 3.94
C LEU A 104 8.00 3.58 3.91
N ALA A 105 8.66 3.61 5.06
CA ALA A 105 10.11 3.51 5.13
C ALA A 105 10.61 2.13 4.68
N GLU A 106 9.92 1.06 5.09
CA GLU A 106 10.21 -0.31 4.65
C GLU A 106 10.02 -0.47 3.14
N LEU A 107 8.90 0.03 2.61
CA LEU A 107 8.60 0.01 1.19
C LEU A 107 9.69 0.74 0.41
N ALA A 108 10.01 1.99 0.80
CA ALA A 108 11.05 2.79 0.17
C ALA A 108 12.43 2.10 0.15
N ARG A 109 12.82 1.46 1.26
CA ARG A 109 14.05 0.64 1.34
C ARG A 109 14.00 -0.55 0.38
N SER A 110 12.87 -1.26 0.33
CA SER A 110 12.71 -2.46 -0.52
C SER A 110 12.67 -2.16 -2.01
N THR A 111 12.23 -0.97 -2.39
CA THR A 111 12.09 -0.55 -3.80
C THR A 111 13.19 0.38 -4.26
N GLU A 112 14.19 0.68 -3.41
CA GLU A 112 15.24 1.68 -3.66
C GLU A 112 14.69 3.06 -4.04
N ILE A 113 13.44 3.35 -3.65
CA ILE A 113 12.81 4.64 -3.92
C ILE A 113 13.23 5.59 -2.82
N ALA A 114 13.88 6.70 -3.18
CA ALA A 114 14.10 7.79 -2.25
C ALA A 114 12.75 8.25 -1.69
N ARG A 115 12.51 8.06 -0.39
CA ARG A 115 11.26 8.51 0.25
C ARG A 115 11.28 10.03 0.31
N PRO A 116 10.35 10.74 -0.37
CA PRO A 116 10.21 12.16 -0.14
C PRO A 116 9.72 12.36 1.30
N ARG A 117 10.53 13.01 2.13
CA ARG A 117 10.07 13.45 3.45
C ARG A 117 9.25 14.71 3.27
N LEU A 118 7.94 14.54 3.26
CA LEU A 118 7.04 15.67 3.31
C LEU A 118 7.08 16.29 4.73
N PRO A 119 7.11 17.62 4.81
CA PRO A 119 7.08 18.33 6.08
C PRO A 119 5.71 18.24 6.73
N ARG A 120 5.66 18.29 8.07
CA ARG A 120 4.41 18.31 8.83
C ARG A 120 3.67 19.63 8.65
N PHE A 121 2.34 19.57 8.52
CA PHE A 121 1.46 20.73 8.47
C PHE A 121 0.90 21.01 9.86
N GLY A 122 1.67 21.75 10.67
CA GLY A 122 1.31 21.97 12.08
C GLY A 122 1.30 20.64 12.86
N PRO A 123 0.20 20.27 13.54
CA PRO A 123 0.09 18.99 14.23
C PRO A 123 -0.17 17.80 13.29
N PHE A 124 -0.45 18.04 12.00
CA PHE A 124 -0.83 16.99 11.06
C PHE A 124 0.36 16.52 10.24
N ALA A 125 0.43 15.21 9.98
CA ALA A 125 1.40 14.63 9.06
C ALA A 125 1.19 15.14 7.63
N LEU A 126 -0.07 15.34 7.23
CA LEU A 126 -0.47 15.92 5.95
C LEU A 126 -1.55 16.97 6.18
N PRO A 127 -1.57 18.04 5.37
CA PRO A 127 -2.61 19.05 5.50
C PRO A 127 -3.99 18.45 5.15
N PRO A 128 -5.07 18.87 5.84
CA PRO A 128 -6.43 18.58 5.42
C PRO A 128 -6.71 19.21 4.03
N ALA A 129 -6.50 18.41 3.01
CA ALA A 129 -6.62 18.81 1.61
C ALA A 129 -7.69 17.98 0.90
N ARG A 130 -8.32 18.58 -0.12
CA ARG A 130 -9.24 17.89 -1.04
C ARG A 130 -8.51 16.95 -1.98
N GLU A 131 -7.29 17.31 -2.32
CA GLU A 131 -6.41 16.57 -3.23
C GLU A 131 -4.97 17.03 -2.99
N MET A 132 -4.03 16.17 -3.35
CA MET A 132 -2.62 16.46 -3.30
C MET A 132 -1.90 15.79 -4.46
N ALA A 133 -0.95 16.49 -5.07
CA ALA A 133 0.00 15.93 -6.01
C ALA A 133 1.42 16.09 -5.49
N VAL A 134 2.27 15.10 -5.74
CA VAL A 134 3.70 15.13 -5.46
C VAL A 134 4.43 14.66 -6.70
N ALA A 135 5.35 15.50 -7.18
CA ALA A 135 6.22 15.22 -8.31
C ALA A 135 7.67 15.22 -7.85
N TRP A 136 8.49 14.29 -8.33
CA TRP A 136 9.91 14.24 -8.00
C TRP A 136 10.77 13.68 -9.12
N SER A 137 12.03 14.11 -9.17
CA SER A 137 13.03 13.62 -10.12
C SER A 137 13.47 12.19 -9.78
N GLY A 138 14.05 11.47 -10.75
CA GLY A 138 14.63 10.14 -10.52
C GLY A 138 15.68 10.12 -9.41
N SER A 139 16.50 11.18 -9.32
CA SER A 139 17.50 11.38 -8.26
C SER A 139 16.90 11.75 -6.90
N GLY A 140 15.66 12.21 -6.85
CA GLY A 140 15.03 12.76 -5.64
C GLY A 140 15.62 14.11 -5.19
N GLU A 141 16.40 14.78 -6.04
CA GLU A 141 16.96 16.12 -5.77
C GLU A 141 15.90 17.20 -5.91
N SER A 142 15.06 17.08 -6.93
CA SER A 142 13.97 18.01 -7.19
C SER A 142 12.64 17.39 -6.75
N LEU A 143 11.83 18.19 -6.05
CA LEU A 143 10.52 17.81 -5.55
C LEU A 143 9.55 18.98 -5.64
N LEU A 144 8.32 18.69 -6.05
CA LEU A 144 7.19 19.61 -6.04
C LEU A 144 5.97 18.92 -5.41
N GLY A 145 5.57 19.37 -4.23
CA GLY A 145 4.32 19.00 -3.59
C GLY A 145 3.29 20.11 -3.74
N VAL A 146 2.05 19.76 -4.09
CA VAL A 146 0.94 20.69 -4.23
C VAL A 146 -0.27 20.09 -3.53
N ALA A 147 -0.87 20.80 -2.59
CA ALA A 147 -2.07 20.36 -1.91
C ALA A 147 -3.15 21.44 -1.97
N ARG A 148 -4.37 21.06 -2.36
CA ARG A 148 -5.52 21.98 -2.34
C ARG A 148 -6.16 21.95 -0.96
N ILE A 149 -5.80 22.93 -0.14
CA ILE A 149 -6.26 23.01 1.24
C ILE A 149 -7.68 23.57 1.26
N GLU A 150 -8.52 23.06 2.17
CA GLU A 150 -9.84 23.64 2.39
C GLU A 150 -9.71 25.15 2.71
N PRO A 151 -10.45 26.05 2.04
CA PRO A 151 -10.23 27.49 2.15
C PRO A 151 -10.21 28.02 3.59
N GLY A 152 -11.13 27.56 4.43
CA GLY A 152 -11.18 27.94 5.84
C GLY A 152 -9.95 27.51 6.63
N ILE A 153 -9.45 26.30 6.37
CA ILE A 153 -8.24 25.77 7.01
C ILE A 153 -7.01 26.52 6.52
N GLY A 154 -6.92 26.81 5.22
CA GLY A 154 -5.81 27.56 4.65
C GLY A 154 -5.66 28.95 5.26
N TRP A 155 -6.76 29.67 5.48
CA TRP A 155 -6.75 30.98 6.14
C TRP A 155 -6.25 30.91 7.58
N VAL A 156 -6.80 30.00 8.38
CA VAL A 156 -6.40 29.80 9.78
C VAL A 156 -4.93 29.39 9.85
N ALA A 157 -4.49 28.47 8.99
CA ALA A 157 -3.11 28.00 8.94
C ALA A 157 -2.14 29.14 8.62
N ARG A 158 -2.42 29.97 7.61
CA ARG A 158 -1.58 31.13 7.28
C ARG A 158 -1.46 32.12 8.42
N LEU A 159 -2.59 32.46 9.06
CA LEU A 159 -2.60 33.39 10.19
C LEU A 159 -1.82 32.82 11.38
N ALA A 160 -2.06 31.56 11.73
CA ALA A 160 -1.33 30.88 12.80
C ALA A 160 0.17 30.81 12.47
N GLY A 161 0.52 30.51 11.22
CA GLY A 161 1.89 30.51 10.72
C GLY A 161 2.56 31.86 10.87
N TRP A 162 1.88 32.92 10.47
CA TRP A 162 2.38 34.29 10.58
C TRP A 162 2.59 34.70 12.04
N LEU A 163 1.60 34.45 12.90
CA LEU A 163 1.69 34.75 14.34
C LEU A 163 2.80 33.97 15.04
N ALA A 164 3.03 32.73 14.63
CA ALA A 164 4.05 31.86 15.22
C ALA A 164 5.43 31.97 14.54
N GLY A 165 5.58 32.78 13.48
CA GLY A 165 6.80 32.80 12.67
C GLY A 165 7.14 31.46 12.02
N ASN A 166 6.11 30.65 11.68
CA ASN A 166 6.28 29.32 11.10
C ASN A 166 6.13 29.36 9.57
N PRO A 167 7.24 29.29 8.80
CA PRO A 167 7.22 29.37 7.35
C PRO A 167 6.53 28.18 6.66
N TRP A 168 6.38 27.01 7.32
CA TRP A 168 5.60 25.90 6.77
C TRP A 168 4.13 26.25 6.57
N LEU A 169 3.59 27.08 7.47
CA LEU A 169 2.19 27.46 7.47
C LEU A 169 1.97 28.82 6.81
N ALA A 170 2.87 29.79 7.03
CA ALA A 170 2.78 31.12 6.45
C ALA A 170 3.22 31.17 4.97
N GLY A 171 4.07 30.24 4.55
CA GLY A 171 4.92 30.38 3.37
C GLY A 171 6.28 30.99 3.73
N GLY A 172 7.31 30.65 2.96
CA GLY A 172 8.69 31.06 3.18
C GLY A 172 9.68 29.95 2.85
N ARG A 173 10.97 30.20 3.11
CA ARG A 173 12.01 29.18 3.00
C ARG A 173 12.12 28.39 4.29
N VAL A 174 12.33 27.08 4.16
CA VAL A 174 12.49 26.18 5.30
C VAL A 174 13.62 25.20 5.05
N GLU A 175 14.45 24.95 6.05
CA GLU A 175 15.43 23.87 6.00
C GLU A 175 14.92 22.68 6.81
N SER A 176 14.93 21.49 6.19
CA SER A 176 14.51 20.26 6.85
C SER A 176 15.32 19.09 6.32
N GLY A 177 15.91 18.30 7.22
CA GLY A 177 16.71 17.14 6.84
C GLY A 177 17.88 17.46 5.89
N GLY A 178 18.50 18.64 6.04
CA GLY A 178 19.61 19.10 5.19
C GLY A 178 19.20 19.58 3.80
N LYS A 179 17.90 19.69 3.50
CA LYS A 179 17.39 20.26 2.24
C LYS A 179 16.61 21.55 2.49
N ALA A 180 16.79 22.51 1.59
CA ALA A 180 16.03 23.74 1.56
C ALA A 180 14.74 23.54 0.74
N PHE A 181 13.63 23.94 1.32
CA PHE A 181 12.30 23.93 0.73
C PHE A 181 11.79 25.36 0.63
N GLU A 182 11.10 25.66 -0.46
CA GLU A 182 10.30 26.86 -0.61
C GLU A 182 8.82 26.49 -0.47
N VAL A 183 8.16 27.13 0.50
CA VAL A 183 6.73 26.97 0.75
C VAL A 183 6.04 28.23 0.27
N ARG A 184 5.01 28.07 -0.57
CA ARG A 184 4.23 29.20 -1.06
C ARG A 184 2.75 28.87 -1.11
N TRP A 185 1.96 29.92 -1.13
CA TRP A 185 0.52 29.85 -1.21
C TRP A 185 0.03 30.52 -2.51
N GLN A 186 -0.87 29.85 -3.22
CA GLN A 186 -1.53 30.38 -4.41
C GLN A 186 -3.03 30.07 -4.34
N GLY A 187 -3.84 31.05 -3.97
CA GLY A 187 -5.28 30.82 -3.73
C GLY A 187 -5.50 29.85 -2.56
N SER A 188 -6.01 28.65 -2.83
CA SER A 188 -6.14 27.54 -1.85
C SER A 188 -5.02 26.51 -1.93
N LEU A 189 -4.10 26.65 -2.88
CA LEU A 189 -2.99 25.73 -3.09
C LEU A 189 -1.85 26.04 -2.14
N TRP A 190 -1.45 25.03 -1.38
CA TRP A 190 -0.22 24.99 -0.60
C TRP A 190 0.83 24.25 -1.42
N ILE A 191 1.92 24.94 -1.76
CA ILE A 191 2.93 24.47 -2.69
C ILE A 191 4.28 24.39 -1.96
N VAL A 192 4.95 23.26 -2.08
CA VAL A 192 6.25 22.97 -1.50
C VAL A 192 7.20 22.56 -2.62
N ALA A 193 8.28 23.30 -2.80
CA ALA A 193 9.29 23.04 -3.82
C ALA A 193 10.67 22.83 -3.18
N SER A 194 11.48 21.92 -3.72
CA SER A 194 12.89 21.71 -3.35
C SER A 194 13.68 21.41 -4.61
N GLY A 195 14.90 21.93 -4.72
CA GLY A 195 15.76 21.67 -5.88
C GLY A 195 15.19 22.20 -7.20
N LEU A 196 14.38 23.26 -7.14
CA LEU A 196 13.75 23.92 -8.28
C LEU A 196 14.06 25.43 -8.22
N PRO A 197 14.05 26.15 -9.37
CA PRO A 197 14.15 27.61 -9.37
C PRO A 197 13.10 28.25 -8.47
N ALA A 198 13.50 29.31 -7.76
CA ALA A 198 12.59 30.02 -6.87
C ALA A 198 11.39 30.57 -7.66
N GLY A 199 10.18 30.42 -7.11
CA GLY A 199 8.96 30.85 -7.79
C GLY A 199 8.53 29.98 -8.98
N THR A 200 9.04 28.74 -9.12
CA THR A 200 8.57 27.78 -10.13
C THR A 200 7.04 27.72 -10.14
N ALA A 201 6.45 28.19 -11.24
CA ALA A 201 5.00 28.20 -11.45
C ALA A 201 4.47 26.77 -11.64
N LEU A 202 3.20 26.56 -11.31
CA LEU A 202 2.54 25.33 -11.72
C LEU A 202 2.39 25.32 -13.24
N PRO A 203 2.45 24.15 -13.89
CA PRO A 203 2.14 24.05 -15.30
C PRO A 203 0.75 24.65 -15.57
N GLU A 204 0.63 25.46 -16.61
CA GLU A 204 -0.67 25.99 -17.00
C GLU A 204 -1.59 24.83 -17.42
N PRO A 205 -2.86 24.84 -17.00
CA PRO A 205 -3.85 23.91 -17.54
C PRO A 205 -3.90 24.08 -19.04
N ARG A 206 -3.43 23.08 -19.78
CA ARG A 206 -3.70 23.03 -21.22
C ARG A 206 -5.21 22.87 -21.36
N SER A 207 -5.83 23.61 -22.29
CA SER A 207 -7.21 23.33 -22.72
C SER A 207 -7.33 21.82 -22.94
N PRO A 208 -8.39 21.15 -22.49
CA PRO A 208 -8.51 19.70 -22.59
C PRO A 208 -8.45 19.27 -24.06
N GLN A 209 -7.25 18.98 -24.54
CA GLN A 209 -7.01 18.50 -25.89
C GLN A 209 -7.20 17.00 -25.85
N GLY A 210 -8.46 16.57 -25.95
CA GLY A 210 -8.83 15.18 -26.21
C GLY A 210 -8.55 14.22 -25.06
N GLY A 211 -9.53 14.10 -24.16
CA GLY A 211 -9.61 12.99 -23.22
C GLY A 211 -10.97 13.07 -22.53
N GLU A 212 -11.78 12.03 -22.70
CA GLU A 212 -12.93 11.76 -21.83
C GLU A 212 -12.50 11.99 -20.37
N GLY A 213 -13.33 12.68 -19.59
CA GLY A 213 -12.96 13.14 -18.24
C GLY A 213 -12.30 12.04 -17.43
N GLU A 214 -11.16 12.35 -16.79
CA GLU A 214 -10.42 11.37 -16.01
C GLU A 214 -11.37 10.65 -15.03
N PRO A 215 -11.32 9.30 -14.98
CA PRO A 215 -12.24 8.54 -14.15
C PRO A 215 -11.99 8.88 -12.68
N GLU A 216 -13.05 8.82 -11.88
CA GLU A 216 -12.94 8.98 -10.44
C GLU A 216 -11.99 7.91 -9.86
N ALA A 217 -10.96 8.35 -9.14
CA ALA A 217 -9.95 7.47 -8.58
C ALA A 217 -9.50 7.92 -7.19
N ILE A 218 -8.94 6.97 -6.44
CA ILE A 218 -8.28 7.27 -5.16
C ILE A 218 -6.95 7.96 -5.45
N ALA A 219 -6.17 7.42 -6.39
CA ALA A 219 -4.90 7.98 -6.79
C ALA A 219 -4.65 7.82 -8.30
N HIS A 220 -3.92 8.78 -8.88
CA HIS A 220 -3.33 8.69 -10.20
C HIS A 220 -1.81 8.75 -10.05
N MET A 221 -1.08 7.97 -10.83
CA MET A 221 0.37 8.04 -10.85
C MET A 221 0.85 8.05 -12.30
N ARG A 222 1.80 8.92 -12.60
CA ARG A 222 2.54 8.92 -13.85
C ARG A 222 3.99 8.54 -13.60
N LEU A 223 4.46 7.56 -14.35
CA LEU A 223 5.86 7.15 -14.41
C LEU A 223 6.39 7.46 -15.81
N ARG A 224 7.41 8.32 -15.93
CA ARG A 224 8.10 8.60 -17.20
C ARG A 224 9.10 7.53 -17.57
N ALA A 225 9.77 6.97 -16.57
CA ALA A 225 10.65 5.83 -16.69
C ALA A 225 10.10 4.68 -15.84
N GLY A 226 10.47 3.45 -16.21
CA GLY A 226 10.07 2.27 -15.45
C GLY A 226 10.61 2.31 -14.02
N LEU A 227 9.84 1.75 -13.09
CA LEU A 227 10.19 1.68 -11.67
C LEU A 227 10.21 0.22 -11.21
N GLY A 228 11.41 -0.34 -11.13
CA GLY A 228 11.59 -1.76 -10.86
C GLY A 228 10.87 -2.60 -11.93
N PRO A 229 9.86 -3.41 -11.56
CA PRO A 229 9.08 -4.17 -12.52
C PRO A 229 8.07 -3.29 -13.29
N LEU A 230 7.62 -2.17 -12.75
CA LEU A 230 6.55 -1.37 -13.37
C LEU A 230 7.05 -0.60 -14.61
N PRO A 231 6.43 -0.74 -15.80
CA PRO A 231 6.77 0.05 -16.97
C PRO A 231 6.46 1.55 -16.78
N ALA A 232 7.00 2.38 -17.67
CA ALA A 232 6.52 3.76 -17.78
C ALA A 232 5.03 3.78 -18.18
N GLY A 233 4.28 4.78 -17.73
CA GLY A 233 2.86 4.87 -18.04
C GLY A 233 2.05 5.66 -17.02
N ARG A 234 0.73 5.68 -17.23
CA ARG A 234 -0.25 6.22 -16.29
C ARG A 234 -0.94 5.10 -15.56
N TYR A 235 -1.00 5.23 -14.25
CA TYR A 235 -1.56 4.27 -13.32
C TYR A 235 -2.73 4.92 -12.61
N VAL A 236 -3.81 4.16 -12.46
CA VAL A 236 -5.01 4.59 -11.74
C VAL A 236 -5.29 3.58 -10.64
N LEU A 237 -5.43 4.07 -9.40
CA LEU A 237 -5.85 3.30 -8.24
C LEU A 237 -7.31 3.64 -7.95
N ALA A 238 -8.19 2.67 -8.12
CA ALA A 238 -9.62 2.84 -7.90
C ALA A 238 -10.23 1.58 -7.27
N ARG A 239 -11.44 1.70 -6.73
CA ARG A 239 -12.20 0.55 -6.25
C ARG A 239 -12.90 -0.12 -7.42
N GLY A 240 -12.54 -1.37 -7.68
CA GLY A 240 -13.23 -2.26 -8.61
C GLY A 240 -14.27 -3.13 -7.89
N PRO A 241 -14.94 -4.06 -8.63
CA PRO A 241 -15.93 -4.97 -8.07
C PRO A 241 -15.34 -5.92 -7.01
N ASP A 242 -14.09 -6.33 -7.18
CA ASP A 242 -13.45 -7.34 -6.33
C ASP A 242 -12.59 -6.73 -5.21
N GLY A 243 -12.51 -5.39 -5.11
CA GLY A 243 -11.64 -4.71 -4.14
C GLY A 243 -10.89 -3.53 -4.75
N LEU A 244 -9.73 -3.21 -4.18
CA LEU A 244 -8.91 -2.08 -4.63
C LEU A 244 -8.03 -2.53 -5.80
N GLU A 245 -8.00 -1.78 -6.89
CA GLU A 245 -7.29 -2.16 -8.11
C GLU A 245 -6.43 -1.02 -8.64
N MET A 246 -5.16 -1.31 -8.93
CA MET A 246 -4.25 -0.44 -9.67
C MET A 246 -4.17 -0.92 -11.12
N ARG A 247 -4.37 -0.03 -12.10
CA ARG A 247 -4.34 -0.36 -13.53
C ARG A 247 -3.50 0.61 -14.35
N SER A 248 -2.87 0.12 -15.41
CA SER A 248 -2.20 0.91 -16.44
C SER A 248 -2.29 0.20 -17.79
N GLY A 249 -2.42 0.96 -18.88
CA GLY A 249 -2.32 0.43 -20.25
C GLY A 249 -3.36 -0.64 -20.60
N ALA A 250 -3.07 -1.42 -21.64
CA ALA A 250 -3.91 -2.53 -22.08
C ALA A 250 -3.21 -3.85 -21.74
N LEU A 251 -3.96 -4.81 -21.20
CA LEU A 251 -3.47 -6.17 -20.96
C LEU A 251 -3.78 -7.06 -22.17
N PRO A 252 -2.93 -8.05 -22.48
CA PRO A 252 -3.28 -9.10 -23.44
C PRO A 252 -4.55 -9.84 -23.03
N GLU A 253 -5.33 -10.28 -24.02
CA GLU A 253 -6.45 -11.19 -23.79
C GLU A 253 -5.93 -12.50 -23.17
N GLY A 254 -6.57 -12.98 -22.09
CA GLY A 254 -6.11 -14.12 -21.30
C GLY A 254 -5.17 -13.78 -20.14
N ALA A 255 -4.48 -12.64 -20.19
CA ALA A 255 -3.74 -12.14 -19.02
C ALA A 255 -4.70 -11.90 -17.85
N GLN A 256 -5.87 -11.32 -18.13
CA GLN A 256 -6.88 -10.93 -17.13
C GLN A 256 -7.43 -12.08 -16.25
N ALA A 257 -7.19 -13.34 -16.61
CA ALA A 257 -7.54 -14.49 -15.78
C ALA A 257 -6.35 -15.02 -14.96
N ALA A 258 -5.12 -14.63 -15.33
CA ALA A 258 -3.94 -15.34 -14.91
C ALA A 258 -3.63 -15.16 -13.43
N ALA A 259 -3.57 -13.92 -12.95
CA ALA A 259 -3.28 -13.65 -11.54
C ALA A 259 -4.42 -14.04 -10.60
N ASP A 260 -5.62 -14.24 -11.15
CA ASP A 260 -6.78 -14.63 -10.39
C ASP A 260 -6.73 -16.14 -10.03
N TRP A 261 -5.93 -16.96 -10.71
CA TRP A 261 -5.89 -18.41 -10.47
C TRP A 261 -5.37 -18.82 -9.09
N THR A 262 -6.02 -19.84 -8.52
CA THR A 262 -5.69 -20.42 -7.22
C THR A 262 -5.20 -21.85 -7.39
N PHE A 263 -4.24 -22.24 -6.55
CA PHE A 263 -3.75 -23.60 -6.48
C PHE A 263 -3.82 -24.06 -5.03
N PRO A 264 -4.44 -25.21 -4.74
CA PRO A 264 -4.61 -25.70 -3.39
C PRO A 264 -3.29 -25.74 -2.60
N GLY A 265 -3.27 -25.12 -1.42
CA GLY A 265 -2.11 -25.08 -0.53
C GLY A 265 -0.94 -24.20 -0.98
N VAL A 266 -1.03 -23.53 -2.13
CA VAL A 266 0.02 -22.59 -2.60
C VAL A 266 -0.23 -21.22 -1.98
N ALA A 267 0.69 -20.78 -1.12
CA ALA A 267 0.65 -19.47 -0.47
C ALA A 267 1.06 -18.34 -1.41
N LEU A 268 1.99 -18.60 -2.32
CA LEU A 268 2.48 -17.63 -3.30
C LEU A 268 2.87 -18.35 -4.59
N TRP A 269 2.46 -17.82 -5.73
CA TRP A 269 3.05 -18.20 -7.00
C TRP A 269 3.34 -16.98 -7.86
N VAL A 270 4.44 -17.05 -8.61
CA VAL A 270 4.87 -16.02 -9.55
C VAL A 270 5.32 -16.71 -10.82
N SER A 271 4.89 -16.19 -11.96
CA SER A 271 5.37 -16.54 -13.28
C SER A 271 6.09 -15.34 -13.89
N SER A 272 7.14 -15.59 -14.67
CA SER A 272 7.71 -14.62 -15.60
C SER A 272 8.05 -15.34 -16.88
N ALA A 273 7.95 -14.65 -18.00
CA ALA A 273 8.57 -15.06 -19.24
C ALA A 273 9.55 -13.99 -19.67
N ASP A 274 10.79 -14.40 -19.94
CA ASP A 274 11.84 -13.52 -20.45
C ASP A 274 11.83 -13.51 -21.98
N ARG A 275 12.24 -12.39 -22.57
CA ARG A 275 12.38 -12.22 -24.02
C ARG A 275 13.55 -13.07 -24.56
N GLY A 276 13.36 -13.76 -25.68
CA GLY A 276 14.45 -14.38 -26.47
C GLY A 276 14.20 -15.83 -26.91
N PRO A 277 15.08 -16.40 -27.76
CA PRO A 277 14.93 -17.75 -28.30
C PRO A 277 15.19 -18.87 -27.28
N VAL A 278 15.87 -18.53 -26.19
CA VAL A 278 16.20 -19.42 -25.06
C VAL A 278 15.44 -19.02 -23.79
N GLY A 279 14.83 -17.82 -23.79
CA GLY A 279 13.95 -17.33 -22.74
C GLY A 279 12.65 -18.11 -22.77
N GLY A 280 12.37 -18.84 -21.70
CA GLY A 280 11.11 -19.53 -21.54
C GLY A 280 10.46 -19.16 -20.21
N PRO A 281 9.21 -19.57 -20.01
CA PRO A 281 8.50 -19.27 -18.79
C PRO A 281 9.21 -19.92 -17.59
N GLY A 282 9.32 -19.15 -16.53
CA GLY A 282 9.77 -19.59 -15.23
C GLY A 282 8.68 -19.34 -14.19
N LEU A 283 8.52 -20.29 -13.28
CA LEU A 283 7.54 -20.27 -12.22
C LEU A 283 8.25 -20.46 -10.89
N PHE A 284 7.84 -19.67 -9.90
CA PHE A 284 8.17 -19.84 -8.51
C PHE A 284 6.89 -20.18 -7.74
N LEU A 285 6.95 -21.24 -6.94
CA LEU A 285 5.85 -21.74 -6.13
C LEU A 285 6.31 -21.86 -4.67
N LEU A 286 5.51 -21.31 -3.77
CA LEU A 286 5.68 -21.39 -2.33
C LEU A 286 4.39 -21.92 -1.72
N TRP A 287 4.46 -23.06 -1.04
CA TRP A 287 3.32 -23.64 -0.34
C TRP A 287 3.26 -23.15 1.10
N GLU A 288 2.05 -23.13 1.65
CA GLU A 288 1.86 -22.90 3.06
C GLU A 288 2.57 -23.97 3.89
N ALA A 289 3.27 -23.53 4.93
CA ALA A 289 3.98 -24.40 5.86
C ALA A 289 3.38 -24.27 7.26
N ALA A 290 3.15 -25.42 7.90
CA ALA A 290 2.86 -25.48 9.33
C ALA A 290 4.08 -25.05 10.16
N GLU A 291 3.85 -24.63 11.39
CA GLU A 291 4.93 -24.29 12.31
C GLU A 291 5.86 -25.50 12.53
N GLY A 292 7.17 -25.27 12.50
CA GLY A 292 8.19 -26.32 12.61
C GLY A 292 8.45 -27.11 11.31
N ALA A 293 7.68 -26.91 10.24
CA ALA A 293 7.93 -27.54 8.96
C ALA A 293 8.96 -26.76 8.12
N ILE A 294 9.69 -27.49 7.26
CA ILE A 294 10.53 -26.88 6.21
C ILE A 294 9.61 -26.33 5.12
N PRO A 295 9.69 -25.03 4.79
CA PRO A 295 8.92 -24.46 3.68
C PRO A 295 9.14 -25.23 2.38
N ARG A 296 8.02 -25.62 1.76
CA ARG A 296 8.03 -26.27 0.46
C ARG A 296 8.07 -25.19 -0.61
N VAL A 297 9.13 -25.22 -1.41
CA VAL A 297 9.35 -24.27 -2.51
C VAL A 297 9.72 -25.07 -3.75
N ALA A 298 9.22 -24.65 -4.90
CA ALA A 298 9.63 -25.20 -6.18
C ALA A 298 9.80 -24.09 -7.21
N VAL A 299 10.72 -24.33 -8.13
CA VAL A 299 10.94 -23.50 -9.29
C VAL A 299 10.79 -24.38 -10.52
N LEU A 300 9.92 -24.00 -11.44
CA LEU A 300 9.83 -24.62 -12.76
C LEU A 300 10.40 -23.70 -13.81
N GLN A 301 11.14 -24.24 -14.77
CA GLN A 301 11.70 -23.49 -15.90
C GLN A 301 11.61 -24.30 -17.18
N ARG A 302 11.28 -23.63 -18.27
CA ARG A 302 11.37 -24.16 -19.62
C ARG A 302 12.41 -23.35 -20.41
N GLY A 303 13.24 -24.02 -21.20
CA GLY A 303 14.34 -23.37 -21.92
C GLY A 303 15.58 -23.14 -21.05
N GLY A 304 16.53 -22.33 -21.53
CA GLY A 304 17.84 -22.08 -20.89
C GLY A 304 18.07 -20.62 -20.50
N GLY A 305 16.99 -19.85 -20.30
CA GLY A 305 17.02 -18.43 -19.95
C GLY A 305 17.49 -18.18 -18.50
N ARG A 306 17.24 -16.97 -17.97
CA ARG A 306 17.57 -16.66 -16.58
C ARG A 306 16.83 -17.62 -15.65
N SER A 307 17.58 -18.42 -14.90
CA SER A 307 17.01 -19.33 -13.94
C SER A 307 16.57 -18.56 -12.69
N TYR A 308 15.29 -18.69 -12.35
CA TYR A 308 14.86 -18.56 -10.96
C TYR A 308 15.71 -19.51 -10.10
N LYS A 309 16.33 -18.98 -9.06
CA LYS A 309 17.07 -19.79 -8.11
C LYS A 309 16.23 -20.00 -6.88
N LEU A 310 16.32 -21.19 -6.29
CA LEU A 310 15.78 -21.39 -4.96
C LEU A 310 16.62 -20.62 -3.95
N PRO A 311 16.02 -20.02 -2.90
CA PRO A 311 16.78 -19.56 -1.75
C PRO A 311 17.64 -20.70 -1.20
N GLY A 312 18.96 -20.50 -1.14
CA GLY A 312 19.91 -21.53 -0.71
C GLY A 312 20.10 -22.70 -1.69
N GLU A 313 19.82 -22.52 -2.99
CA GLU A 313 19.97 -23.56 -4.03
C GLU A 313 21.30 -24.32 -3.97
N SER A 314 22.41 -23.59 -3.79
CA SER A 314 23.75 -24.21 -3.68
C SER A 314 23.86 -25.19 -2.52
N ILE A 315 23.15 -24.97 -1.41
CA ILE A 315 23.14 -25.89 -0.27
C ILE A 315 22.32 -27.13 -0.62
N LEU A 316 21.18 -26.96 -1.29
CA LEU A 316 20.35 -28.08 -1.75
C LEU A 316 21.08 -28.98 -2.73
N GLU A 317 21.87 -28.39 -3.64
CA GLU A 317 22.74 -29.12 -4.56
C GLU A 317 23.80 -29.93 -3.79
N LEU A 318 24.45 -29.34 -2.79
CA LEU A 318 25.48 -30.02 -1.98
C LEU A 318 24.96 -31.24 -1.21
N ILE A 319 23.71 -31.21 -0.76
CA ILE A 319 23.10 -32.33 0.00
C ILE A 319 22.33 -33.31 -0.90
N GLY A 320 22.43 -33.19 -2.23
CA GLY A 320 21.71 -34.04 -3.19
C GLY A 320 20.19 -33.80 -3.22
N ALA A 321 19.68 -32.77 -2.54
CA ALA A 321 18.27 -32.41 -2.52
C ALA A 321 17.86 -31.52 -3.71
N GLY A 322 18.83 -31.03 -4.50
CA GLY A 322 18.64 -30.09 -5.61
C GLY A 322 18.53 -30.70 -7.01
N GLU A 323 18.56 -32.04 -7.15
CA GLU A 323 18.52 -32.67 -8.48
C GLU A 323 17.25 -32.26 -9.25
N PRO A 324 17.40 -31.77 -10.49
CA PRO A 324 16.27 -31.36 -11.31
C PRO A 324 15.46 -32.58 -11.73
N ALA A 325 14.13 -32.48 -11.65
CA ALA A 325 13.23 -33.41 -12.32
C ALA A 325 12.68 -32.76 -13.60
N TYR A 326 12.22 -33.57 -14.55
CA TYR A 326 11.81 -33.08 -15.87
C TYR A 326 10.43 -33.59 -16.27
N ARG A 327 9.63 -32.75 -16.94
CA ARG A 327 8.35 -33.15 -17.57
C ARG A 327 8.00 -32.21 -18.70
N LEU A 328 7.67 -32.73 -19.88
CA LEU A 328 7.21 -31.92 -21.03
C LEU A 328 8.14 -30.74 -21.37
N GLY A 329 9.46 -30.93 -21.25
CA GLY A 329 10.46 -29.88 -21.49
C GLY A 329 10.63 -28.85 -20.37
N TRP A 330 9.90 -29.00 -19.26
CA TRP A 330 10.14 -28.26 -18.02
C TRP A 330 11.17 -28.97 -17.16
N SER A 331 12.05 -28.20 -16.56
CA SER A 331 12.88 -28.60 -15.43
C SER A 331 12.25 -28.06 -14.15
N VAL A 332 12.22 -28.87 -13.10
CA VAL A 332 11.78 -28.45 -11.77
C VAL A 332 12.89 -28.67 -10.77
N ARG A 333 13.09 -27.68 -9.92
CA ARG A 333 13.88 -27.79 -8.69
C ARG A 333 12.98 -27.50 -7.52
N GLY A 334 13.24 -28.09 -6.36
CA GLY A 334 12.46 -27.80 -5.17
C GLY A 334 13.11 -28.30 -3.91
N THR A 335 12.69 -27.74 -2.76
CA THR A 335 13.24 -28.07 -1.44
C THR A 335 12.96 -29.50 -1.00
N GLN A 336 11.94 -30.16 -1.57
CA GLN A 336 11.54 -31.53 -1.24
C GLN A 336 11.00 -32.28 -2.48
N LYS A 337 11.05 -33.63 -2.46
CA LYS A 337 10.48 -34.48 -3.53
C LYS A 337 8.99 -34.20 -3.78
N SER A 338 8.21 -34.00 -2.71
CA SER A 338 6.78 -33.67 -2.80
C SER A 338 6.53 -32.32 -3.47
N ALA A 339 7.34 -31.29 -3.18
CA ALA A 339 7.23 -29.98 -3.83
C ALA A 339 7.51 -30.07 -5.34
N ARG A 340 8.53 -30.84 -5.74
CA ARG A 340 8.83 -31.10 -7.16
C ARG A 340 7.67 -31.83 -7.84
N ARG A 341 7.16 -32.90 -7.23
CA ARG A 341 6.03 -33.67 -7.78
C ARG A 341 4.81 -32.78 -7.98
N ASP A 342 4.41 -32.04 -6.96
CA ASP A 342 3.21 -31.20 -7.00
C ASP A 342 3.38 -30.06 -8.03
N ALA A 343 4.56 -29.45 -8.12
CA ALA A 343 4.91 -28.51 -9.18
C ALA A 343 4.75 -29.12 -10.59
N LEU A 344 5.24 -30.35 -10.81
CA LEU A 344 5.12 -31.04 -12.10
C LEU A 344 3.68 -31.42 -12.46
N LEU A 345 2.80 -31.60 -11.48
CA LEU A 345 1.37 -31.78 -11.71
C LEU A 345 0.70 -30.51 -12.23
N MET A 346 1.27 -29.33 -11.94
CA MET A 346 0.78 -28.05 -12.43
C MET A 346 1.27 -27.71 -13.84
N VAL A 347 2.29 -28.41 -14.37
CA VAL A 347 2.84 -28.16 -15.72
C VAL A 347 1.80 -28.21 -16.83
N PRO A 348 0.94 -29.25 -16.97
CA PRO A 348 -0.07 -29.29 -18.03
C PRO A 348 -1.08 -28.15 -17.93
N TRP A 349 -1.30 -27.65 -16.72
CA TRP A 349 -2.14 -26.50 -16.46
C TRP A 349 -1.44 -25.22 -16.96
N PHE A 350 -0.16 -25.00 -16.62
CA PHE A 350 0.62 -23.87 -17.12
C PHE A 350 0.81 -23.89 -18.65
N GLU A 351 1.03 -25.05 -19.27
CA GLU A 351 1.15 -25.20 -20.72
C GLU A 351 -0.12 -24.85 -21.52
N ARG A 352 -1.28 -24.94 -20.86
CA ARG A 352 -2.58 -24.58 -21.45
C ARG A 352 -2.87 -23.10 -21.32
N HIS A 353 -2.45 -22.47 -20.23
CA HIS A 353 -2.93 -21.14 -19.85
C HIS A 353 -1.85 -20.05 -19.84
N LEU A 354 -0.58 -20.41 -19.67
CA LEU A 354 0.49 -19.45 -19.94
C LEU A 354 0.58 -19.28 -21.46
N PRO A 355 0.72 -18.03 -21.94
CA PRO A 355 0.81 -17.79 -23.37
C PRO A 355 1.93 -18.63 -23.97
N ARG A 356 1.62 -19.39 -25.02
CA ARG A 356 2.62 -20.25 -25.67
C ARG A 356 3.59 -19.39 -26.47
N PRO A 357 4.90 -19.66 -26.41
CA PRO A 357 5.83 -19.05 -27.35
C PRO A 357 5.51 -19.56 -28.76
N GLY A 358 4.93 -18.69 -29.60
CA GLY A 358 4.50 -19.06 -30.95
C GLY A 358 4.15 -17.85 -31.80
N GLY A 359 5.14 -17.35 -32.55
CA GLY A 359 5.01 -16.26 -33.53
C GLY A 359 5.81 -15.01 -33.16
N ARG A 360 7.12 -15.02 -33.43
CA ARG A 360 8.06 -13.88 -33.28
C ARG A 360 8.09 -13.18 -31.89
N GLY A 361 8.03 -13.94 -30.80
CA GLY A 361 8.54 -13.47 -29.51
C GLY A 361 8.12 -14.34 -28.32
N ALA A 362 9.06 -14.61 -27.41
CA ALA A 362 8.69 -14.88 -26.02
C ALA A 362 8.11 -13.57 -25.46
N TRP A 363 6.88 -13.62 -24.97
CA TRP A 363 6.23 -12.46 -24.36
C TRP A 363 7.00 -12.07 -23.09
N LEU A 364 7.11 -10.78 -22.83
CA LEU A 364 7.74 -10.26 -21.62
C LEU A 364 6.62 -9.86 -20.64
N GLY A 365 6.40 -10.69 -19.63
CA GLY A 365 5.36 -10.43 -18.65
C GLY A 365 5.53 -11.26 -17.38
N ARG A 366 4.89 -10.80 -16.32
CA ARG A 366 4.84 -11.44 -15.01
C ARG A 366 3.40 -11.49 -14.54
N ALA A 367 3.03 -12.62 -13.95
CA ALA A 367 1.75 -12.76 -13.29
C ALA A 367 1.94 -13.54 -12.00
N GLY A 368 1.14 -13.25 -10.98
CA GLY A 368 1.22 -14.00 -9.74
C GLY A 368 0.08 -13.72 -8.79
N ARG A 369 -0.01 -14.60 -7.79
CA ARG A 369 -0.97 -14.52 -6.70
C ARG A 369 -0.28 -14.75 -5.37
N ILE A 370 -0.66 -13.94 -4.39
CA ILE A 370 -0.10 -13.97 -3.04
C ILE A 370 -1.27 -14.07 -2.08
N VAL A 371 -1.26 -15.08 -1.21
CA VAL A 371 -2.11 -15.16 -0.02
C VAL A 371 -1.32 -14.51 1.12
N PRO A 372 -1.60 -13.25 1.52
CA PRO A 372 -0.65 -12.48 2.32
C PRO A 372 -0.37 -13.09 3.68
N ALA A 373 -1.40 -13.57 4.39
CA ALA A 373 -1.22 -14.20 5.70
C ALA A 373 -0.35 -15.47 5.63
N ALA A 374 -0.68 -16.39 4.70
CA ALA A 374 0.07 -17.63 4.52
C ALA A 374 1.51 -17.36 4.02
N SER A 375 1.67 -16.41 3.11
CA SER A 375 2.98 -16.00 2.58
C SER A 375 3.85 -15.36 3.65
N ALA A 376 3.32 -14.41 4.42
CA ALA A 376 4.05 -13.73 5.50
C ALA A 376 4.50 -14.74 6.58
N ARG A 377 3.62 -15.66 6.98
CA ARG A 377 3.97 -16.76 7.90
C ARG A 377 5.10 -17.62 7.35
N THR A 378 4.97 -18.06 6.10
CA THR A 378 5.94 -18.97 5.47
C THR A 378 7.29 -18.29 5.27
N LEU A 379 7.32 -17.03 4.83
CA LEU A 379 8.53 -16.22 4.72
C LEU A 379 9.17 -15.98 6.11
N GLY A 380 8.38 -15.72 7.14
CA GLY A 380 8.87 -15.58 8.51
C GLY A 380 9.52 -16.87 9.05
N LEU A 381 8.93 -18.05 8.77
CA LEU A 381 9.53 -19.35 9.08
C LEU A 381 10.84 -19.57 8.31
N LEU A 382 10.85 -19.21 7.03
CA LEU A 382 12.04 -19.29 6.19
C LEU A 382 13.18 -18.45 6.77
N VAL A 383 12.92 -17.18 7.12
CA VAL A 383 13.91 -16.30 7.74
C VAL A 383 14.47 -16.92 9.04
N ARG A 384 13.61 -17.36 9.98
CA ARG A 384 14.06 -17.95 11.25
C ARG A 384 14.92 -19.22 11.07
N ASN A 385 14.63 -20.00 10.04
CA ASN A 385 15.39 -21.22 9.74
C ASN A 385 16.72 -20.89 9.07
N LEU A 386 16.73 -19.93 8.15
CA LEU A 386 17.91 -19.53 7.39
C LEU A 386 18.87 -18.65 8.19
N GLU A 387 18.40 -17.85 9.16
CA GLU A 387 19.24 -17.07 10.09
C GLU A 387 20.22 -17.94 10.89
N LYS A 388 19.89 -19.21 11.11
CA LYS A 388 20.76 -20.17 11.82
C LYS A 388 21.89 -20.71 10.93
N LEU A 389 21.86 -20.41 9.63
CA LEU A 389 22.83 -20.90 8.65
C LEU A 389 23.78 -19.76 8.26
N PRO A 390 25.09 -19.86 8.56
CA PRO A 390 26.06 -18.78 8.28
C PRO A 390 26.39 -18.59 6.79
N LEU A 391 25.64 -19.25 5.89
CA LEU A 391 25.92 -19.31 4.46
C LEU A 391 25.11 -18.30 3.63
N ILE A 392 24.06 -17.70 4.22
CA ILE A 392 23.16 -16.81 3.49
C ILE A 392 23.53 -15.36 3.77
N PRO A 393 23.67 -14.52 2.74
CA PRO A 393 23.96 -13.10 2.93
C PRO A 393 22.90 -12.43 3.83
N PRO A 394 23.29 -11.67 4.86
CA PRO A 394 22.34 -10.97 5.73
C PRO A 394 21.35 -10.09 4.97
N ALA A 395 21.79 -9.46 3.88
CA ALA A 395 20.94 -8.63 3.02
C ALA A 395 19.82 -9.42 2.30
N GLU A 396 19.96 -10.73 2.10
CA GLU A 396 18.91 -11.58 1.54
C GLU A 396 17.87 -11.93 2.61
N LEU A 397 18.32 -12.27 3.83
CA LEU A 397 17.45 -12.49 4.98
C LEU A 397 16.64 -11.24 5.32
N GLU A 398 17.28 -10.07 5.33
CA GLU A 398 16.61 -8.80 5.56
C GLU A 398 15.55 -8.50 4.50
N ARG A 399 15.82 -8.84 3.23
CA ARG A 399 14.84 -8.70 2.14
C ARG A 399 13.62 -9.60 2.35
N LEU A 400 13.83 -10.88 2.69
CA LEU A 400 12.72 -11.80 2.97
C LEU A 400 11.91 -11.36 4.19
N ALA A 401 12.59 -10.90 5.25
CA ALA A 401 11.95 -10.37 6.45
C ALA A 401 11.16 -9.08 6.14
N ALA A 402 11.71 -8.22 5.28
CA ALA A 402 11.03 -7.01 4.81
C ALA A 402 9.76 -7.35 4.03
N THR A 403 9.82 -8.31 3.11
CA THR A 403 8.64 -8.78 2.38
C THR A 403 7.56 -9.32 3.33
N ALA A 404 7.93 -10.12 4.33
CA ALA A 404 6.97 -10.61 5.32
C ALA A 404 6.30 -9.46 6.10
N ARG A 405 7.07 -8.44 6.49
CA ARG A 405 6.55 -7.22 7.15
C ARG A 405 5.61 -6.42 6.26
N LEU A 406 5.94 -6.28 4.97
CA LEU A 406 5.10 -5.57 4.00
C LEU A 406 3.78 -6.29 3.72
N LEU A 407 3.73 -7.62 3.85
CA LEU A 407 2.51 -8.41 3.67
C LEU A 407 1.61 -8.46 4.91
N ALA A 408 2.17 -8.25 6.10
CA ALA A 408 1.44 -8.40 7.37
C ALA A 408 0.15 -7.55 7.49
N PRO A 409 0.11 -6.28 7.03
CA PRO A 409 -1.12 -5.48 7.06
C PRO A 409 -2.28 -6.06 6.23
N PHE A 410 -1.99 -6.95 5.29
CA PHE A 410 -2.99 -7.56 4.40
C PHE A 410 -3.42 -8.95 4.87
N HIS A 411 -3.26 -9.29 6.16
CA HIS A 411 -3.57 -10.62 6.69
C HIS A 411 -5.04 -11.04 6.51
N ASP A 412 -5.97 -10.09 6.51
CA ASP A 412 -7.40 -10.35 6.26
C ASP A 412 -7.75 -10.44 4.76
N CYS A 413 -6.77 -10.20 3.88
CA CYS A 413 -6.99 -10.24 2.45
C CYS A 413 -6.89 -11.69 1.95
N ALA A 414 -7.88 -12.12 1.18
CA ALA A 414 -7.88 -13.46 0.59
C ALA A 414 -6.73 -13.63 -0.41
N ALA A 415 -6.48 -12.63 -1.26
CA ALA A 415 -5.28 -12.57 -2.08
C ALA A 415 -4.90 -11.16 -2.55
N ILE A 416 -3.63 -11.03 -2.95
CA ILE A 416 -3.13 -9.99 -3.83
C ILE A 416 -2.77 -10.66 -5.15
N ALA A 417 -3.34 -10.17 -6.24
CA ALA A 417 -3.11 -10.68 -7.59
C ALA A 417 -2.47 -9.59 -8.44
N PHE A 418 -1.47 -9.94 -9.25
CA PHE A 418 -0.83 -8.97 -10.14
C PHE A 418 -0.51 -9.54 -11.52
N GLU A 419 -0.55 -8.65 -12.49
CA GLU A 419 -0.20 -8.84 -13.89
C GLU A 419 0.61 -7.64 -14.37
N LEU A 420 1.66 -7.93 -15.11
CA LEU A 420 2.61 -6.98 -15.62
C LEU A 420 3.05 -7.43 -17.00
N TRP A 421 2.85 -6.60 -18.01
CA TRP A 421 3.11 -6.92 -19.40
C TRP A 421 3.82 -5.76 -20.06
N HIS A 422 4.73 -6.08 -20.97
CA HIS A 422 5.52 -5.08 -21.70
C HIS A 422 5.15 -4.96 -23.18
N GLU A 423 4.43 -5.93 -23.75
CA GLU A 423 3.98 -5.90 -25.15
C GLU A 423 2.60 -6.61 -25.28
N PRO A 424 1.47 -5.86 -25.28
CA PRO A 424 1.34 -4.44 -24.96
C PRO A 424 1.75 -4.12 -23.52
N ASP A 425 2.17 -2.86 -23.29
CA ASP A 425 2.42 -2.35 -21.94
C ASP A 425 1.10 -2.30 -21.16
N GLY A 426 1.04 -3.07 -20.08
CA GLY A 426 -0.15 -3.21 -19.27
C GLY A 426 0.16 -3.68 -17.85
N VAL A 427 -0.46 -3.04 -16.87
CA VAL A 427 -0.32 -3.41 -15.47
C VAL A 427 -1.68 -3.53 -14.84
N ARG A 428 -1.86 -4.57 -14.02
CA ARG A 428 -3.00 -4.71 -13.14
C ARG A 428 -2.55 -5.31 -11.82
N VAL A 429 -2.90 -4.67 -10.73
CA VAL A 429 -2.69 -5.19 -9.37
C VAL A 429 -4.01 -5.09 -8.63
N LYS A 430 -4.58 -6.24 -8.27
CA LYS A 430 -5.76 -6.33 -7.41
C LYS A 430 -5.30 -6.55 -5.98
N LEU A 431 -5.61 -5.59 -5.11
CA LEU A 431 -5.34 -5.63 -3.68
C LEU A 431 -6.59 -6.14 -2.97
N CYS A 432 -6.41 -7.22 -2.21
CA CYS A 432 -7.46 -7.82 -1.39
C CYS A 432 -8.66 -8.28 -2.20
N SER A 433 -8.39 -9.01 -3.31
CA SER A 433 -9.45 -9.62 -4.10
C SER A 433 -10.21 -10.62 -3.23
N GLN A 434 -11.50 -10.38 -3.03
CA GLN A 434 -12.39 -11.40 -2.48
C GLN A 434 -12.56 -12.45 -3.59
N PHE A 435 -12.15 -13.70 -3.36
CA PHE A 435 -12.53 -14.73 -4.33
C PHE A 435 -13.97 -15.13 -4.10
N SER A 436 -14.70 -15.20 -5.22
CA SER A 436 -16.00 -15.85 -5.34
C SER A 436 -15.95 -17.23 -4.68
N GLY A 437 -17.03 -17.56 -4.00
CA GLY A 437 -17.20 -18.69 -3.09
C GLY A 437 -16.75 -20.09 -3.56
N PRO A 438 -16.97 -21.10 -2.69
CA PRO A 438 -16.46 -22.49 -2.79
C PRO A 438 -16.84 -23.30 -4.04
N GLU A 439 -17.55 -22.72 -5.02
CA GLU A 439 -17.89 -23.37 -6.28
C GLU A 439 -16.68 -23.50 -7.23
N ALA A 440 -15.75 -22.55 -7.22
CA ALA A 440 -14.55 -22.61 -8.08
C ALA A 440 -13.57 -23.73 -7.70
N GLU A 441 -13.54 -24.15 -6.42
CA GLU A 441 -12.72 -25.28 -5.95
C GLU A 441 -13.26 -26.64 -6.44
N ARG A 442 -14.56 -26.76 -6.71
CA ARG A 442 -15.16 -28.02 -7.18
C ARG A 442 -14.87 -28.32 -8.64
N GLU A 443 -14.68 -27.29 -9.47
CA GLU A 443 -14.42 -27.45 -10.91
C GLU A 443 -12.94 -27.70 -11.22
N ALA A 444 -12.02 -27.15 -10.40
CA ALA A 444 -10.57 -27.32 -10.58
C ALA A 444 -10.03 -28.69 -10.10
N LEU A 445 -10.81 -29.44 -9.32
CA LEU A 445 -10.39 -30.69 -8.68
C LEU A 445 -11.04 -31.96 -9.28
N SER A 446 -11.75 -31.86 -10.42
CA SER A 446 -12.16 -33.07 -11.13
C SER A 446 -10.91 -33.78 -11.68
N PRO A 447 -10.46 -34.91 -11.10
CA PRO A 447 -9.27 -35.59 -11.56
C PRO A 447 -9.58 -36.19 -12.93
N SER A 448 -8.84 -35.82 -13.96
CA SER A 448 -8.78 -36.66 -15.15
C SER A 448 -8.13 -37.98 -14.72
N GLU A 449 -8.93 -39.03 -14.69
CA GLU A 449 -8.47 -40.41 -14.45
C GLU A 449 -7.29 -40.73 -15.39
N ASP A 450 -6.27 -41.35 -14.79
CA ASP A 450 -5.19 -42.12 -15.39
C ASP A 450 -4.17 -41.40 -16.29
N GLY A 451 -3.09 -40.95 -15.63
CA GLY A 451 -1.81 -40.65 -16.26
C GLY A 451 -0.66 -41.12 -15.36
N GLU A 452 -0.37 -42.42 -15.41
CA GLU A 452 0.79 -43.05 -14.79
C GLU A 452 2.08 -42.29 -15.18
N ILE A 453 2.80 -41.76 -14.20
CA ILE A 453 4.05 -41.03 -14.42
C ILE A 453 5.16 -42.07 -14.53
N ASP A 454 5.56 -42.36 -15.76
CA ASP A 454 6.64 -43.28 -16.08
C ASP A 454 8.00 -42.66 -15.70
N GLU A 455 8.59 -43.10 -14.59
CA GLU A 455 9.99 -42.79 -14.21
C GLU A 455 10.94 -43.65 -15.08
N GLY A 456 11.13 -43.25 -16.34
CA GLY A 456 12.10 -43.87 -17.25
C GLY A 456 13.57 -43.55 -16.88
N PRO A 457 14.53 -44.43 -17.21
CA PRO A 457 15.85 -44.44 -16.58
C PRO A 457 16.81 -43.37 -17.11
N SER A 458 17.63 -42.88 -16.19
CA SER A 458 18.86 -42.11 -16.43
C SER A 458 19.68 -42.70 -17.58
N ILE A 459 19.92 -41.89 -18.61
CA ILE A 459 20.95 -42.13 -19.61
C ILE A 459 22.28 -41.64 -19.02
N ARG A 460 23.28 -42.54 -18.98
CA ARG A 460 24.68 -42.22 -18.70
C ARG A 460 25.37 -41.62 -19.92
#